data_AF-A0A2T3JKY2-F1
#
_entry.id   AF-A0A2T3JKY2-F1
#
_cell.length_a   1.000
_cell.length_b   1.000
_cell.length_c   1.000
_cell.angle_alpha   90.00
_cell.angle_beta   90.00
_cell.angle_gamma   90.00
#
_symmetry.space_group_name_H-M   'P 1'
#
loop_
_entity.id
_entity.type
_entity.pdbx_description
1 polymer ?
#
loop_
_entity_poly.entity_id
_entity_poly.type
_entity_poly.pdbx_seq_one_letter_code
_entity_poly.pdbx_strand_id
1 'polypeptide(L)'
;MNYLENILRGTSADSVSIFIAIIIMSAFIVALILGKMNLGRDFVQYAPTLLTTLGIFGTFFGIVLGLLDFNQANIEESIPPLLAGLKTAFITSLIGIFASLVLKVLSTIPVFQAKKSERMANKATPEDILSAMESQVDEVKALKDALIGNEESTLFGQLKILRGDINDNSKNSRKVIQEQADIEYARFQEQASAEAVRFDEFSDKLWLKMQDFTDAISKSATEQIIDALKQVISDFNHNLTEQFGDNFKQLNEAVLLLVRWQEDYKAQLEEMKKQYELGVEAITSTESSITVISEHSKAIPESMSELKEIMIVCRHQISDLESHLNAFSNMRDKAVEAVPEIQNHIETVVKDISKSVDIANEHYTNMLSETDKGIKNVVQDITKSIDTVNEHYMDILSKTDEGIQSVSDILVGSAEIVNKKIDLASTEFMNNTARTNESLQNSSDYLQEQAGIMKQNLENSVRELNSTMRSMIETLVKDTSEMNSTMTTANQNLVLETSNIRDVISKSVDKLQQRLSDVIDDVATQQINQAKRTFDAMEDQVRNQVGLTGEAVDSQLKLIDESMQQEINRVITEMGRALTQVTGKFVEDYVKLTQAMNEIVNERAA
;
A
#
# COMPACT_ATOMS: atom_id res chain seq x y z
N MET A 1 29.01 -45.83 -13.21
CA MET A 1 29.70 -45.76 -11.91
C MET A 1 30.62 -46.94 -11.65
N ASN A 2 30.16 -48.20 -11.82
CA ASN A 2 30.94 -49.40 -11.46
C ASN A 2 32.34 -49.53 -12.13
N TYR A 3 32.53 -49.02 -13.35
CA TYR A 3 33.85 -49.04 -14.01
C TYR A 3 34.85 -48.06 -13.36
N LEU A 4 34.38 -46.87 -12.98
CA LEU A 4 35.19 -45.86 -12.30
C LEU A 4 35.52 -46.31 -10.87
N GLU A 5 34.54 -46.91 -10.19
CA GLU A 5 34.68 -47.44 -8.84
C GLU A 5 35.68 -48.61 -8.77
N ASN A 6 35.68 -49.51 -9.74
CA ASN A 6 36.66 -50.60 -9.81
C ASN A 6 38.10 -50.12 -10.06
N ILE A 7 38.29 -49.06 -10.84
CA ILE A 7 39.60 -48.42 -11.04
C ILE A 7 40.07 -47.72 -9.75
N LEU A 8 39.14 -47.08 -9.04
CA LEU A 8 39.41 -46.39 -7.77
C LEU A 8 39.75 -47.36 -6.64
N ARG A 9 39.04 -48.50 -6.52
CA ARG A 9 39.33 -49.57 -5.53
C ARG A 9 40.68 -50.26 -5.74
N GLY A 10 41.21 -50.25 -6.97
CA GLY A 10 42.54 -50.80 -7.28
C GLY A 10 43.71 -49.88 -6.89
N THR A 11 43.42 -48.66 -6.43
CA THR A 11 44.45 -47.64 -6.19
C THR A 11 44.41 -47.17 -4.74
N SER A 12 45.47 -47.41 -3.97
CA SER A 12 45.58 -46.93 -2.59
C SER A 12 45.52 -45.39 -2.53
N ALA A 13 44.84 -44.82 -1.52
CA ALA A 13 44.76 -43.38 -1.29
C ALA A 13 46.14 -42.70 -1.28
N ASP A 14 47.13 -43.35 -0.66
CA ASP A 14 48.50 -42.83 -0.55
C ASP A 14 49.18 -42.67 -1.91
N SER A 15 49.00 -43.64 -2.82
CA SER A 15 49.58 -43.58 -4.17
C SER A 15 49.02 -42.42 -4.98
N VAL A 16 47.72 -42.13 -4.84
CA VAL A 16 47.11 -41.01 -5.57
C VAL A 16 47.51 -39.67 -4.96
N SER A 17 47.57 -39.58 -3.64
CA SER A 17 48.06 -38.37 -2.97
C SER A 17 49.50 -38.05 -3.37
N ILE A 18 50.38 -39.04 -3.48
CA ILE A 18 51.76 -38.86 -3.96
C ILE A 18 51.77 -38.40 -5.42
N PHE A 19 50.95 -39.01 -6.28
CA PHE A 19 50.85 -38.61 -7.68
C PHE A 19 50.41 -37.15 -7.85
N ILE A 20 49.38 -36.73 -7.11
CA ILE A 20 48.90 -35.34 -7.12
C ILE A 20 49.97 -34.40 -6.56
N ALA A 21 50.67 -34.78 -5.49
CA ALA A 21 51.78 -33.99 -4.96
C ALA A 21 52.92 -33.81 -5.98
N ILE A 22 53.24 -34.84 -6.78
CA ILE A 22 54.22 -34.76 -7.87
C ILE A 22 53.74 -33.78 -8.96
N ILE A 23 52.45 -33.78 -9.31
CA ILE A 23 51.89 -32.82 -10.28
C ILE A 23 51.93 -31.39 -9.73
N ILE A 24 51.60 -31.19 -8.45
CA ILE A 24 51.72 -29.88 -7.80
C ILE A 24 53.17 -29.40 -7.86
N MET A 25 54.14 -30.26 -7.53
CA MET A 25 55.56 -29.91 -7.57
C MET A 25 56.09 -29.67 -8.98
N SER A 26 55.65 -30.45 -9.98
CA SER A 26 56.06 -30.25 -11.37
C SER A 26 55.49 -28.95 -11.92
N ALA A 27 54.21 -28.65 -11.67
CA ALA A 27 53.59 -27.37 -12.04
C ALA A 27 54.27 -26.18 -11.37
N PHE A 28 54.66 -26.32 -10.09
CA PHE A 28 55.41 -25.29 -9.36
C PHE A 28 56.81 -25.06 -9.97
N ILE A 29 57.57 -26.12 -10.28
CA ILE A 29 58.88 -26.02 -10.91
C ILE A 29 58.77 -25.41 -12.32
N VAL A 30 57.80 -25.84 -13.11
CA VAL A 30 57.54 -25.31 -14.46
C VAL A 30 57.21 -23.82 -14.39
N ALA A 31 56.36 -23.41 -13.45
CA ALA A 31 56.03 -21.99 -13.25
C ALA A 31 57.25 -21.17 -12.79
N LEU A 32 58.15 -21.73 -11.97
CA LEU A 32 59.42 -21.07 -11.59
C LEU A 32 60.38 -20.94 -12.78
N ILE A 33 60.51 -21.97 -13.61
CA ILE A 33 61.37 -21.95 -14.80
C ILE A 33 60.83 -20.94 -15.82
N LEU A 34 59.52 -20.99 -16.13
CA LEU A 34 58.86 -20.04 -17.03
C LEU A 34 58.94 -18.60 -16.52
N GLY A 35 58.78 -18.40 -15.20
CA GLY A 35 58.96 -17.10 -14.56
C GLY A 35 60.39 -16.56 -14.69
N LYS A 36 61.41 -17.42 -14.52
CA LYS A 36 62.82 -17.04 -14.70
C LYS A 36 63.22 -16.82 -16.16
N MET A 37 62.63 -17.58 -17.09
CA MET A 37 62.88 -17.48 -18.53
C MET A 37 62.03 -16.39 -19.23
N ASN A 38 61.14 -15.72 -18.49
CA ASN A 38 60.26 -14.67 -18.99
C ASN A 38 59.35 -15.11 -20.16
N LEU A 39 58.96 -16.39 -20.18
CA LEU A 39 58.16 -17.00 -21.23
C LEU A 39 56.82 -17.49 -20.63
N GLY A 40 55.69 -17.29 -21.31
CA GLY A 40 54.37 -17.77 -20.82
C GLY A 40 53.82 -17.00 -19.61
N ARG A 41 53.73 -15.67 -19.71
CA ARG A 41 53.32 -14.76 -18.61
C ARG A 41 51.97 -15.09 -17.99
N ASP A 42 50.98 -15.46 -18.81
CA ASP A 42 49.63 -15.77 -18.35
C ASP A 42 49.60 -17.04 -17.50
N PHE A 43 50.40 -18.05 -17.86
CA PHE A 43 50.54 -19.28 -17.08
C PHE A 43 51.18 -19.00 -15.72
N VAL A 44 52.24 -18.19 -15.67
CA VAL A 44 52.92 -17.83 -14.40
C VAL A 44 52.00 -17.03 -13.47
N GLN A 45 51.16 -16.14 -14.01
CA GLN A 45 50.15 -15.41 -13.22
C GLN A 45 49.04 -16.31 -12.70
N TYR A 46 48.62 -17.30 -13.50
CA TYR A 46 47.57 -18.26 -13.12
C TYR A 46 48.08 -19.40 -12.21
N ALA A 47 49.38 -19.71 -12.24
CA ALA A 47 49.98 -20.84 -11.54
C ALA A 47 49.68 -20.93 -10.03
N PRO A 48 49.70 -19.84 -9.23
CA PRO A 48 49.31 -19.94 -7.82
C PRO A 48 47.88 -20.42 -7.61
N THR A 49 46.95 -19.94 -8.44
CA THR A 49 45.54 -20.34 -8.42
C THR A 49 45.42 -21.82 -8.80
N LEU A 50 46.11 -22.24 -9.87
CA LEU A 50 46.14 -23.63 -10.31
C LEU A 50 46.67 -24.59 -9.22
N LEU A 51 47.79 -24.24 -8.55
CA LEU A 51 48.39 -25.05 -7.47
C LEU A 51 47.45 -25.21 -6.27
N THR A 52 46.71 -24.13 -5.94
CA THR A 52 45.71 -24.15 -4.86
C THR A 52 44.53 -25.05 -5.22
N THR A 53 43.99 -24.90 -6.43
CA THR A 53 42.88 -25.71 -6.94
C THR A 53 43.26 -27.20 -7.03
N LEU A 54 44.49 -27.50 -7.45
CA LEU A 54 45.00 -28.88 -7.52
C LEU A 54 45.16 -29.51 -6.12
N GLY A 55 45.56 -28.72 -5.12
CA GLY A 55 45.60 -29.16 -3.71
C GLY A 55 44.21 -29.42 -3.12
N ILE A 56 43.24 -28.55 -3.42
CA ILE A 56 41.83 -28.75 -3.04
C ILE A 56 41.29 -30.02 -3.70
N PHE A 57 41.52 -30.20 -5.00
CA PHE A 57 41.14 -31.40 -5.75
C PHE A 57 41.71 -32.68 -5.13
N GLY A 58 43.00 -32.69 -4.77
CA GLY A 58 43.63 -33.83 -4.10
C GLY A 58 43.01 -34.18 -2.76
N THR A 59 42.52 -33.17 -2.03
CA THR A 59 41.81 -33.38 -0.75
C THR A 59 40.49 -34.10 -0.96
N PHE A 60 39.67 -33.61 -1.89
CA PHE A 60 38.39 -34.23 -2.22
C PHE A 60 38.58 -35.65 -2.77
N PHE A 61 39.58 -35.85 -3.62
CA PHE A 61 39.86 -37.16 -4.20
C PHE A 61 40.29 -38.18 -3.13
N GLY A 62 41.16 -37.78 -2.20
CA GLY A 62 41.61 -38.66 -1.11
C GLY A 62 40.51 -39.01 -0.10
N ILE A 63 39.59 -38.09 0.19
CA ILE A 63 38.40 -38.37 1.01
C ILE A 63 37.49 -39.40 0.33
N VAL A 64 37.27 -39.26 -0.98
CA VAL A 64 36.47 -40.22 -1.75
C VAL A 64 37.09 -41.62 -1.71
N LEU A 65 38.41 -41.74 -1.89
CA LEU A 65 39.10 -43.03 -1.77
C LEU A 65 39.00 -43.62 -0.36
N GLY A 66 39.14 -42.81 0.69
CA GLY A 66 38.99 -43.26 2.08
C GLY A 66 37.56 -43.75 2.42
N LEU A 67 36.54 -43.21 1.73
CA LEU A 67 35.15 -43.62 1.90
C LEU A 67 34.75 -44.85 1.09
N LEU A 68 35.49 -45.21 0.02
CA LEU A 68 35.16 -46.37 -0.82
C LEU A 68 35.33 -47.71 -0.09
N ASP A 69 36.29 -47.78 0.84
CA ASP A 69 36.54 -48.95 1.68
C ASP A 69 35.83 -48.86 3.05
N PHE A 70 35.00 -47.83 3.26
CA PHE A 70 34.27 -47.65 4.50
C PHE A 70 33.07 -48.60 4.58
N ASN A 71 33.16 -49.59 5.46
CA ASN A 71 32.07 -50.53 5.72
C ASN A 71 31.24 -50.09 6.94
N GLN A 72 30.00 -49.66 6.68
CA GLN A 72 29.07 -49.23 7.73
C GLN A 72 28.71 -50.35 8.72
N ALA A 73 28.87 -51.62 8.34
CA ALA A 73 28.61 -52.77 9.22
C ALA A 73 29.79 -53.07 10.16
N ASN A 74 31.01 -52.61 9.86
CA ASN A 74 32.18 -52.81 10.70
C ASN A 74 33.00 -51.51 10.80
N ILE A 75 32.46 -50.55 11.57
CA ILE A 75 32.99 -49.19 11.68
C ILE A 75 34.41 -49.20 12.29
N GLU A 76 34.67 -50.05 13.29
CA GLU A 76 35.96 -50.11 13.97
C GLU A 76 37.13 -50.48 13.04
N GLU A 77 36.88 -51.38 12.08
CA GLU A 77 37.89 -51.79 11.07
C GLU A 77 38.00 -50.77 9.92
N SER A 78 36.94 -49.98 9.69
CA SER A 78 36.84 -49.00 8.61
C SER A 78 37.44 -47.64 8.96
N ILE A 79 37.56 -47.30 10.25
CA ILE A 79 38.10 -46.02 10.71
C ILE A 79 39.60 -45.85 10.38
N PRO A 80 40.50 -46.82 10.63
CA PRO A 80 41.93 -46.65 10.35
C PRO A 80 42.26 -46.32 8.87
N PRO A 81 41.75 -47.04 7.85
CA PRO A 81 42.02 -46.69 6.45
C PRO A 81 41.37 -45.36 6.03
N LEU A 82 40.19 -45.02 6.57
CA LEU A 82 39.55 -43.72 6.35
C LEU A 82 40.41 -42.57 6.88
N LEU A 83 40.92 -42.70 8.11
CA LEU A 83 41.80 -41.70 8.73
C LEU A 83 43.15 -41.61 8.01
N ALA A 84 43.67 -42.73 7.49
CA ALA A 84 44.89 -42.74 6.69
C ALA A 84 44.70 -41.97 5.37
N GLY A 85 43.63 -42.25 4.63
CA GLY A 85 43.30 -41.55 3.37
C GLY A 85 42.99 -40.07 3.59
N LEU A 86 42.33 -39.73 4.70
CA LEU A 86 42.06 -38.35 5.08
C LEU A 86 43.36 -37.61 5.46
N LYS A 87 44.26 -38.24 6.20
CA LYS A 87 45.57 -37.65 6.56
C LYS A 87 46.40 -37.34 5.33
N THR A 88 46.48 -38.25 4.35
CA THR A 88 47.26 -38.03 3.13
C THR A 88 46.59 -37.01 2.19
N ALA A 89 45.25 -37.01 2.12
CA ALA A 89 44.47 -35.98 1.44
C ALA A 89 44.78 -34.56 1.96
N PHE A 90 44.79 -34.37 3.29
CA PHE A 90 45.12 -33.08 3.91
C PHE A 90 46.55 -32.62 3.62
N ILE A 91 47.52 -33.54 3.60
CA ILE A 91 48.92 -33.21 3.28
C ILE A 91 49.05 -32.69 1.83
N THR A 92 48.30 -33.25 0.87
CA THR A 92 48.33 -32.74 -0.52
C THR A 92 47.76 -31.33 -0.65
N SER A 93 46.70 -31.01 0.10
CA SER A 93 46.15 -29.66 0.19
C SER A 93 47.17 -28.67 0.72
N LEU A 94 47.84 -29.06 1.81
CA LEU A 94 48.86 -28.24 2.46
C LEU A 94 50.01 -27.95 1.51
N ILE A 95 50.47 -28.95 0.75
CA ILE A 95 51.51 -28.77 -0.27
C ILE A 95 51.04 -27.81 -1.39
N GLY A 96 49.80 -27.93 -1.88
CA GLY A 96 49.26 -27.05 -2.93
C GLY A 96 49.13 -25.59 -2.48
N ILE A 97 48.61 -25.36 -1.27
CA ILE A 97 48.47 -24.02 -0.68
C ILE A 97 49.85 -23.43 -0.37
N PHE A 98 50.75 -24.23 0.20
CA PHE A 98 52.11 -23.78 0.52
C PHE A 98 52.90 -23.43 -0.75
N ALA A 99 52.86 -24.27 -1.78
CA ALA A 99 53.51 -24.00 -3.07
C ALA A 99 52.93 -22.75 -3.75
N SER A 100 51.61 -22.56 -3.71
CA SER A 100 50.93 -21.34 -4.19
C SER A 100 51.41 -20.09 -3.46
N LEU A 101 51.49 -20.13 -2.12
CA LEU A 101 51.94 -19.00 -1.32
C LEU A 101 53.40 -18.66 -1.59
N VAL A 102 54.26 -19.68 -1.63
CA VAL A 102 55.67 -19.53 -1.97
C VAL A 102 55.83 -18.92 -3.37
N LEU A 103 55.06 -19.38 -4.37
CA LEU A 103 55.11 -18.83 -5.73
C LEU A 103 54.64 -17.37 -5.79
N LYS A 104 53.60 -16.99 -5.03
CA LYS A 104 53.16 -15.57 -4.92
C LYS A 104 54.24 -14.69 -4.31
N VAL A 105 54.87 -15.14 -3.22
CA VAL A 105 55.97 -14.41 -2.57
C VAL A 105 57.16 -14.27 -3.54
N LEU A 106 57.58 -15.36 -4.19
CA LEU A 106 58.66 -15.34 -5.18
C LEU A 106 58.33 -14.45 -6.39
N SER A 107 57.10 -14.44 -6.87
CA SER A 107 56.66 -13.57 -7.97
C SER A 107 56.67 -12.07 -7.62
N THR A 108 56.73 -11.75 -6.31
CA THR A 108 56.86 -10.37 -5.81
C THR A 108 58.33 -9.93 -5.78
N ILE A 109 59.29 -10.86 -5.73
CA ILE A 109 60.73 -10.57 -5.68
C ILE A 109 61.21 -10.16 -7.10
N PRO A 110 61.94 -9.04 -7.26
CA PRO A 110 62.34 -8.49 -8.56
C PRO A 110 63.25 -9.40 -9.40
N VAL A 111 63.87 -10.42 -8.80
CA VAL A 111 64.69 -11.43 -9.51
C VAL A 111 63.84 -12.41 -10.35
N PHE A 112 62.56 -12.60 -9.98
CA PHE A 112 61.60 -13.44 -10.69
C PHE A 112 60.45 -12.63 -11.32
N GLN A 113 60.53 -11.29 -11.26
CA GLN A 113 59.67 -10.43 -12.04
C GLN A 113 60.08 -10.55 -13.51
N ALA A 114 59.23 -11.22 -14.30
CA ALA A 114 59.12 -10.99 -15.73
C ALA A 114 59.19 -9.48 -15.96
N LYS A 115 60.30 -8.99 -16.56
CA LYS A 115 60.60 -7.57 -16.74
C LYS A 115 59.31 -6.87 -17.15
N LYS A 116 58.69 -6.18 -16.19
CA LYS A 116 57.47 -5.42 -16.46
C LYS A 116 57.93 -4.48 -17.57
N SER A 117 57.27 -4.52 -18.73
CA SER A 117 57.40 -3.43 -19.68
C SER A 117 56.77 -2.21 -19.00
N GLU A 118 57.51 -1.63 -18.06
CA GLU A 118 57.51 -0.21 -17.85
C GLU A 118 58.01 0.35 -19.17
N ARG A 119 57.05 0.64 -20.06
CA ARG A 119 57.21 1.76 -20.99
C ARG A 119 57.37 3.00 -20.11
N MET A 120 58.56 3.19 -19.57
CA MET A 120 59.06 4.52 -19.29
C MET A 120 59.06 5.23 -20.63
N ALA A 121 58.26 6.28 -20.72
CA ALA A 121 58.32 7.26 -21.77
C ALA A 121 59.78 7.72 -21.93
N ASN A 122 60.46 7.22 -22.95
CA ASN A 122 61.49 7.94 -23.68
C ASN A 122 61.79 7.19 -24.96
N LYS A 123 61.35 7.81 -26.07
CA LYS A 123 61.43 7.39 -27.48
C LYS A 123 60.37 6.38 -27.92
N ALA A 124 59.20 6.91 -28.30
CA ALA A 124 58.32 6.24 -29.26
C ALA A 124 59.04 6.19 -30.61
N THR A 125 59.10 5.00 -31.22
CA THR A 125 59.55 4.87 -32.62
C THR A 125 58.41 5.27 -33.57
N PRO A 126 58.71 5.74 -34.79
CA PRO A 126 57.68 6.04 -35.79
C PRO A 126 56.75 4.85 -36.08
N GLU A 127 57.25 3.61 -36.08
CA GLU A 127 56.40 2.42 -36.23
C GLU A 127 55.41 2.21 -35.08
N ASP A 128 55.79 2.53 -33.83
CA ASP A 128 54.88 2.41 -32.66
C ASP A 128 53.73 3.42 -32.75
N ILE A 129 53.99 4.60 -33.31
CA ILE A 129 52.98 5.63 -33.56
C ILE A 129 52.07 5.21 -34.71
N LEU A 130 52.64 4.68 -35.80
CA LEU A 130 51.88 4.22 -36.96
C LEU A 130 50.91 3.10 -36.56
N SER A 131 51.38 2.08 -35.81
CA SER A 131 50.50 1.01 -35.34
C SER A 131 49.43 1.50 -34.35
N ALA A 132 49.73 2.49 -33.50
CA ALA A 132 48.72 3.09 -32.64
C ALA A 132 47.67 3.87 -33.43
N MET A 133 48.08 4.60 -34.48
CA MET A 133 47.18 5.31 -35.37
C MET A 133 46.34 4.34 -36.22
N GLU A 134 46.91 3.26 -36.73
CA GLU A 134 46.19 2.21 -37.46
C GLU A 134 45.15 1.54 -36.55
N SER A 135 45.52 1.18 -35.33
CA SER A 135 44.59 0.61 -34.35
C SER A 135 43.48 1.59 -33.97
N GLN A 136 43.78 2.90 -33.88
CA GLN A 136 42.78 3.92 -33.61
C GLN A 136 41.83 4.12 -34.80
N VAL A 137 42.35 4.06 -36.03
CA VAL A 137 41.52 4.12 -37.24
C VAL A 137 40.56 2.94 -37.30
N ASP A 138 41.02 1.73 -36.95
CA ASP A 138 40.18 0.53 -36.93
C ASP A 138 39.07 0.61 -35.86
N GLU A 139 39.39 1.06 -34.65
CA GLU A 139 38.42 1.32 -33.58
C GLU A 139 37.37 2.38 -33.99
N VAL A 140 37.81 3.48 -34.62
CA VAL A 140 36.90 4.53 -35.11
C VAL A 140 36.00 4.02 -36.24
N LYS A 141 36.51 3.12 -37.09
CA LYS A 141 35.73 2.49 -38.15
C LYS A 141 34.67 1.55 -37.58
N ALA A 142 35.02 0.75 -36.58
CA ALA A 142 34.08 -0.11 -35.86
C ALA A 142 33.00 0.72 -35.14
N LEU A 143 33.37 1.84 -34.53
CA LEU A 143 32.43 2.76 -33.88
C LEU A 143 31.45 3.38 -34.89
N LYS A 144 31.95 3.84 -36.04
CA LYS A 144 31.13 4.35 -37.15
C LYS A 144 30.15 3.28 -37.65
N ASP A 145 30.61 2.05 -37.84
CA ASP A 145 29.76 0.97 -38.36
C ASP A 145 28.69 0.54 -37.33
N ALA A 146 28.99 0.59 -36.02
CA ALA A 146 28.00 0.38 -34.95
C ALA A 146 26.95 1.51 -34.84
N LEU A 147 27.31 2.74 -35.24
CA LEU A 147 26.41 3.90 -35.20
C LEU A 147 25.54 4.03 -36.45
N ILE A 148 26.11 3.82 -37.65
CA ILE A 148 25.50 4.18 -38.95
C ILE A 148 25.18 2.95 -39.81
N GLY A 149 25.64 1.75 -39.44
CA GLY A 149 25.41 0.56 -40.24
C GLY A 149 23.92 0.25 -40.45
N ASN A 150 23.60 -0.40 -41.56
CA ASN A 150 22.21 -0.73 -41.95
C ASN A 150 21.65 -1.99 -41.26
N GLU A 151 22.35 -2.56 -40.28
CA GLU A 151 21.92 -3.77 -39.56
C GLU A 151 21.01 -3.41 -38.38
N GLU A 152 20.09 -4.30 -38.02
CA GLU A 152 19.14 -4.09 -36.91
C GLU A 152 19.82 -3.93 -35.54
N SER A 153 21.06 -4.40 -35.42
CA SER A 153 21.92 -4.31 -34.25
C SER A 153 22.55 -2.93 -34.05
N THR A 154 22.51 -2.05 -35.06
CA THR A 154 23.08 -0.70 -34.97
C THR A 154 22.11 0.28 -34.32
N LEU A 155 22.63 1.37 -33.77
CA LEU A 155 21.79 2.40 -33.14
C LEU A 155 20.80 3.03 -34.13
N PHE A 156 21.24 3.27 -35.37
CA PHE A 156 20.35 3.74 -36.43
C PHE A 156 19.31 2.69 -36.86
N GLY A 157 19.70 1.40 -36.91
CA GLY A 157 18.81 0.28 -37.19
C GLY A 157 17.69 0.13 -36.15
N GLN A 158 18.05 0.06 -34.86
CA GLN A 158 17.09 -0.02 -33.77
C GLN A 158 16.13 1.17 -33.74
N LEU A 159 16.64 2.37 -34.03
CA LEU A 159 15.79 3.55 -34.10
C LEU A 159 14.79 3.50 -35.26
N LYS A 160 15.23 3.05 -36.44
CA LYS A 160 14.35 2.91 -37.60
C LYS A 160 13.20 1.94 -37.30
N ILE A 161 13.50 0.85 -36.60
CA ILE A 161 12.51 -0.12 -36.12
C ILE A 161 11.58 0.55 -35.11
N LEU A 162 12.12 1.23 -34.09
CA LEU A 162 11.32 1.92 -33.08
C LEU A 162 10.38 2.97 -33.69
N ARG A 163 10.81 3.71 -34.71
CA ARG A 163 9.94 4.63 -35.46
C ARG A 163 8.87 3.89 -36.28
N GLY A 164 9.22 2.74 -36.85
CA GLY A 164 8.27 1.85 -37.53
C GLY A 164 7.20 1.33 -36.58
N ASP A 165 7.62 0.78 -35.45
CA ASP A 165 6.75 0.22 -34.40
C ASP A 165 5.81 1.28 -33.82
N ILE A 166 6.30 2.50 -33.54
CA ILE A 166 5.45 3.60 -33.06
C ILE A 166 4.38 3.96 -34.09
N ASN A 167 4.74 4.02 -35.38
CA ASN A 167 3.80 4.35 -36.45
C ASN A 167 2.75 3.25 -36.66
N ASP A 168 3.18 1.99 -36.64
CA ASP A 168 2.27 0.85 -36.81
C ASP A 168 1.37 0.66 -35.59
N ASN A 169 1.88 0.90 -34.38
CA ASN A 169 1.08 0.92 -33.15
C ASN A 169 0.02 2.04 -33.17
N SER A 170 0.37 3.23 -33.66
CA SER A 170 -0.58 4.34 -33.86
C SER A 170 -1.70 3.99 -34.86
N LYS A 171 -1.35 3.31 -35.97
CA LYS A 171 -2.35 2.85 -36.96
C LYS A 171 -3.25 1.75 -36.41
N ASN A 172 -2.69 0.77 -35.69
CA ASN A 172 -3.48 -0.30 -35.09
C ASN A 172 -4.41 0.24 -34.01
N SER A 173 -3.94 1.17 -33.17
CA SER A 173 -4.78 1.83 -32.16
C SER A 173 -5.96 2.56 -32.80
N ARG A 174 -5.74 3.27 -33.92
CA ARG A 174 -6.82 3.93 -34.69
C ARG A 174 -7.83 2.94 -35.25
N LYS A 175 -7.39 1.80 -35.81
CA LYS A 175 -8.29 0.77 -36.35
C LYS A 175 -9.17 0.13 -35.28
N VAL A 176 -8.60 -0.23 -34.13
CA VAL A 176 -9.35 -0.87 -33.03
C VAL A 176 -10.44 0.05 -32.49
N ILE A 177 -10.14 1.34 -32.32
CA ILE A 177 -11.12 2.33 -31.86
C ILE A 177 -12.25 2.50 -32.90
N GLN A 178 -11.91 2.53 -34.20
CA GLN A 178 -12.90 2.62 -35.27
C GLN A 178 -13.83 1.41 -35.30
N GLU A 179 -13.27 0.20 -35.31
CA GLU A 179 -14.07 -1.03 -35.39
C GLU A 179 -15.00 -1.20 -34.19
N GLN A 180 -14.55 -0.81 -32.99
CA GLN A 180 -15.40 -0.84 -31.80
C GLN A 180 -16.53 0.18 -31.85
N ALA A 181 -16.27 1.40 -32.34
CA ALA A 181 -17.29 2.43 -32.49
C ALA A 181 -18.37 2.03 -33.50
N ASP A 182 -17.98 1.43 -34.63
CA ASP A 182 -18.91 1.01 -35.68
C ASP A 182 -19.82 -0.15 -35.21
N ILE A 183 -19.27 -1.10 -34.44
CA ILE A 183 -20.04 -2.23 -33.88
C ILE A 183 -21.07 -1.76 -32.86
N GLU A 184 -20.69 -0.87 -31.95
CA GLU A 184 -21.60 -0.34 -30.92
C GLU A 184 -22.68 0.56 -31.53
N TYR A 185 -22.35 1.34 -32.55
CA TYR A 185 -23.33 2.15 -33.28
C TYR A 185 -24.37 1.29 -34.00
N ALA A 186 -23.94 0.21 -34.68
CA ALA A 186 -24.84 -0.71 -35.37
C ALA A 186 -25.81 -1.41 -34.39
N ARG A 187 -25.31 -1.88 -33.24
CA ARG A 187 -26.14 -2.51 -32.20
C ARG A 187 -27.17 -1.55 -31.61
N PHE A 188 -26.76 -0.32 -31.31
CA PHE A 188 -27.68 0.69 -30.78
C PHE A 188 -28.80 1.02 -31.77
N GLN A 189 -28.48 1.11 -33.07
CA GLN A 189 -29.47 1.38 -34.12
C GLN A 189 -30.48 0.25 -34.28
N GLU A 190 -30.01 -1.00 -34.26
CA GLU A 190 -30.88 -2.19 -34.32
C GLU A 190 -31.86 -2.24 -33.15
N GLN A 191 -31.37 -2.05 -31.92
CA GLN A 191 -32.19 -2.06 -30.71
C GLN A 191 -33.24 -0.93 -30.71
N ALA A 192 -32.85 0.29 -31.06
CA ALA A 192 -33.77 1.43 -31.12
C ALA A 192 -34.86 1.25 -32.19
N SER A 193 -34.55 0.60 -33.32
CA SER A 193 -35.53 0.31 -34.37
C SER A 193 -36.52 -0.78 -33.96
N ALA A 194 -36.04 -1.82 -33.26
CA ALA A 194 -36.89 -2.92 -32.78
C ALA A 194 -37.89 -2.45 -31.71
N GLU A 195 -37.49 -1.51 -30.85
CA GLU A 195 -38.34 -0.96 -29.79
C GLU A 195 -39.45 -0.06 -30.36
N ALA A 196 -39.15 0.74 -31.39
CA ALA A 196 -40.14 1.56 -32.09
C ALA A 196 -41.23 0.71 -32.77
N VAL A 197 -40.86 -0.38 -33.46
CA VAL A 197 -41.82 -1.27 -34.14
C VAL A 197 -42.72 -1.99 -33.13
N ARG A 198 -42.17 -2.46 -32.00
CA ARG A 198 -42.95 -3.13 -30.96
C ARG A 198 -43.98 -2.22 -30.31
N PHE A 199 -43.65 -0.94 -30.13
CA PHE A 199 -44.58 0.02 -29.55
C PHE A 199 -45.71 0.40 -30.51
N ASP A 200 -45.41 0.52 -31.80
CA ASP A 200 -46.43 0.78 -32.83
C ASP A 200 -47.44 -0.38 -32.91
N GLU A 201 -46.94 -1.63 -32.90
CA GLU A 201 -47.81 -2.82 -32.84
C GLU A 201 -48.65 -2.89 -31.55
N PHE A 202 -48.10 -2.44 -30.42
CA PHE A 202 -48.84 -2.37 -29.16
C PHE A 202 -49.95 -1.30 -29.22
N SER A 203 -49.62 -0.12 -29.73
CA SER A 203 -50.56 1.00 -29.90
C SER A 203 -51.73 0.59 -30.80
N ASP A 204 -51.45 -0.03 -31.94
CA ASP A 204 -52.48 -0.51 -32.87
C ASP A 204 -53.37 -1.58 -32.24
N LYS A 205 -52.78 -2.56 -31.54
CA LYS A 205 -53.56 -3.60 -30.84
C LYS A 205 -54.41 -3.02 -29.71
N LEU A 206 -53.89 -2.05 -28.96
CA LEU A 206 -54.62 -1.40 -27.87
C LEU A 206 -55.81 -0.62 -28.43
N TRP A 207 -55.61 0.13 -29.52
CA TRP A 207 -56.66 0.90 -30.17
C TRP A 207 -57.75 -0.03 -30.70
N LEU A 208 -57.37 -1.12 -31.37
CA LEU A 208 -58.31 -2.11 -31.89
C LEU A 208 -59.13 -2.76 -30.76
N LYS A 209 -58.50 -3.06 -29.61
CA LYS A 209 -59.20 -3.61 -28.43
C LYS A 209 -60.10 -2.60 -27.72
N MET A 210 -59.71 -1.33 -27.68
CA MET A 210 -60.55 -0.26 -27.12
C MET A 210 -61.71 0.11 -28.04
N GLN A 211 -61.52 0.05 -29.36
CA GLN A 211 -62.57 0.20 -30.36
C GLN A 211 -63.57 -0.96 -30.27
N ASP A 212 -63.10 -2.20 -30.18
CA ASP A 212 -63.95 -3.39 -29.96
C ASP A 212 -64.78 -3.27 -28.67
N PHE A 213 -64.16 -2.79 -27.59
CA PHE A 213 -64.83 -2.54 -26.31
C PHE A 213 -65.90 -1.44 -26.41
N THR A 214 -65.60 -0.38 -27.16
CA THR A 214 -66.51 0.76 -27.35
C THR A 214 -67.69 0.39 -28.27
N ASP A 215 -67.45 -0.33 -29.37
CA ASP A 215 -68.50 -0.82 -30.27
C ASP A 215 -69.40 -1.86 -29.59
N ALA A 216 -68.85 -2.72 -28.72
CA ALA A 216 -69.61 -3.69 -27.94
C ALA A 216 -70.54 -3.04 -26.91
N ILE A 217 -70.10 -1.96 -26.26
CA ILE A 217 -70.92 -1.22 -25.28
C ILE A 217 -71.96 -0.34 -25.99
N SER A 218 -71.63 0.24 -27.15
CA SER A 218 -72.51 1.18 -27.87
C SER A 218 -73.63 0.49 -28.67
N LYS A 219 -73.40 -0.71 -29.22
CA LYS A 219 -74.33 -1.37 -30.15
C LYS A 219 -75.28 -2.40 -29.50
N SER A 220 -75.04 -2.78 -28.25
CA SER A 220 -75.69 -3.93 -27.62
C SER A 220 -76.30 -3.59 -26.27
N ALA A 221 -77.33 -2.75 -26.24
CA ALA A 221 -78.00 -2.47 -24.98
C ALA A 221 -79.48 -2.86 -24.90
N THR A 222 -80.17 -3.37 -25.93
CA THR A 222 -81.59 -3.73 -25.66
C THR A 222 -82.34 -4.76 -26.53
N GLU A 223 -82.02 -5.06 -27.80
CA GLU A 223 -82.94 -5.91 -28.60
C GLU A 223 -82.34 -7.15 -29.31
N GLN A 224 -81.07 -7.14 -29.74
CA GLN A 224 -80.44 -8.34 -30.35
C GLN A 224 -79.92 -9.36 -29.33
N ILE A 225 -79.92 -9.03 -28.03
CA ILE A 225 -79.38 -9.88 -26.95
C ILE A 225 -80.24 -11.12 -26.70
N ILE A 226 -81.57 -11.04 -26.89
CA ILE A 226 -82.47 -12.15 -26.53
C ILE A 226 -82.40 -13.31 -27.54
N ASP A 227 -82.30 -13.02 -28.84
CA ASP A 227 -82.23 -14.07 -29.87
C ASP A 227 -80.82 -14.66 -30.02
N ALA A 228 -79.76 -13.85 -29.83
CA ALA A 228 -78.39 -14.34 -29.85
C ALA A 228 -78.08 -15.26 -28.65
N LEU A 229 -78.68 -15.02 -27.48
CA LEU A 229 -78.51 -15.88 -26.29
C LEU A 229 -78.99 -17.33 -26.53
N LYS A 230 -80.06 -17.55 -27.30
CA LYS A 230 -80.58 -18.90 -27.58
C LYS A 230 -79.66 -19.73 -28.48
N GLN A 231 -79.14 -19.11 -29.53
CA GLN A 231 -78.26 -19.78 -30.49
C GLN A 231 -76.89 -20.07 -29.85
N VAL A 232 -76.35 -19.09 -29.12
CA VAL A 232 -75.04 -19.21 -28.46
C VAL A 232 -75.07 -20.25 -27.34
N ILE A 233 -76.15 -20.42 -26.58
CA ILE A 233 -76.22 -21.47 -25.53
C ILE A 233 -76.13 -22.89 -26.12
N SER A 234 -76.61 -23.10 -27.35
CA SER A 234 -76.49 -24.38 -28.05
C SER A 234 -75.05 -24.65 -28.50
N ASP A 235 -74.41 -23.67 -29.14
CA ASP A 235 -73.04 -23.80 -29.66
C ASP A 235 -71.99 -23.76 -28.52
N PHE A 236 -72.30 -23.07 -27.44
CA PHE A 236 -71.53 -23.04 -26.19
C PHE A 236 -71.52 -24.43 -25.54
N ASN A 237 -72.64 -25.14 -25.43
CA ASN A 237 -72.66 -26.47 -24.79
C ASN A 237 -71.80 -27.52 -25.53
N HIS A 238 -71.66 -27.42 -26.86
CA HIS A 238 -70.82 -28.32 -27.64
C HIS A 238 -69.33 -27.98 -27.51
N ASN A 239 -68.95 -26.71 -27.66
CA ASN A 239 -67.55 -26.29 -27.57
C ASN A 239 -67.01 -26.22 -26.12
N LEU A 240 -67.88 -26.08 -25.11
CA LEU A 240 -67.48 -25.99 -23.71
C LEU A 240 -66.92 -27.31 -23.15
N THR A 241 -67.32 -28.45 -23.71
CA THR A 241 -66.91 -29.76 -23.17
C THR A 241 -65.55 -30.24 -23.69
N GLU A 242 -65.18 -29.94 -24.95
CA GLU A 242 -63.91 -30.43 -25.54
C GLU A 242 -62.80 -29.37 -25.66
N GLN A 243 -63.06 -28.22 -26.30
CA GLN A 243 -61.98 -27.26 -26.64
C GLN A 243 -61.74 -26.18 -25.58
N PHE A 244 -62.75 -25.84 -24.80
CA PHE A 244 -62.58 -24.90 -23.68
C PHE A 244 -62.00 -25.58 -22.43
N GLY A 245 -62.20 -26.88 -22.21
CA GLY A 245 -61.62 -27.59 -21.05
C GLY A 245 -60.09 -27.58 -21.02
N ASP A 246 -59.45 -27.92 -22.15
CA ASP A 246 -57.98 -27.95 -22.26
C ASP A 246 -57.36 -26.56 -22.47
N ASN A 247 -58.01 -25.68 -23.25
CA ASN A 247 -57.54 -24.31 -23.40
C ASN A 247 -57.74 -23.46 -22.14
N PHE A 248 -58.79 -23.63 -21.34
CA PHE A 248 -58.88 -22.97 -20.02
C PHE A 248 -57.87 -23.54 -19.03
N LYS A 249 -57.48 -24.83 -19.13
CA LYS A 249 -56.37 -25.35 -18.32
C LYS A 249 -55.06 -24.63 -18.64
N GLN A 250 -54.68 -24.57 -19.91
CA GLN A 250 -53.45 -23.91 -20.34
C GLN A 250 -53.49 -22.39 -20.17
N LEU A 251 -54.63 -21.75 -20.41
CA LEU A 251 -54.82 -20.32 -20.19
C LEU A 251 -54.80 -19.99 -18.70
N ASN A 252 -55.45 -20.79 -17.85
CA ASN A 252 -55.39 -20.61 -16.41
C ASN A 252 -53.96 -20.83 -15.89
N GLU A 253 -53.21 -21.79 -16.45
CA GLU A 253 -51.81 -22.02 -16.12
C GLU A 253 -50.90 -20.87 -16.57
N ALA A 254 -51.10 -20.33 -17.77
CA ALA A 254 -50.37 -19.16 -18.27
C ALA A 254 -50.71 -17.87 -17.50
N VAL A 255 -51.98 -17.68 -17.13
CA VAL A 255 -52.41 -16.57 -16.26
C VAL A 255 -51.84 -16.75 -14.85
N LEU A 256 -51.78 -17.97 -14.32
CA LEU A 256 -51.12 -18.25 -13.04
C LEU A 256 -49.62 -17.95 -13.09
N LEU A 257 -48.95 -18.28 -14.20
CA LEU A 257 -47.55 -17.94 -14.41
C LEU A 257 -47.33 -16.43 -14.53
N LEU A 258 -48.27 -15.70 -15.15
CA LEU A 258 -48.25 -14.23 -15.21
C LEU A 258 -48.49 -13.57 -13.85
N VAL A 259 -49.42 -14.12 -13.05
CA VAL A 259 -49.67 -13.66 -11.67
C VAL A 259 -48.46 -13.98 -10.78
N ARG A 260 -47.85 -15.17 -10.91
CA ARG A 260 -46.59 -15.52 -10.23
C ARG A 260 -45.47 -14.59 -10.66
N TRP A 261 -45.32 -14.33 -11.96
CA TRP A 261 -44.33 -13.38 -12.45
C TRP A 261 -44.59 -11.96 -11.92
N GLN A 262 -45.85 -11.52 -11.79
CA GLN A 262 -46.18 -10.25 -11.15
C GLN A 262 -45.85 -10.23 -9.65
N GLU A 263 -46.11 -11.32 -8.93
CA GLU A 263 -45.72 -11.45 -7.52
C GLU A 263 -44.20 -11.45 -7.35
N ASP A 264 -43.48 -12.20 -8.19
CA ASP A 264 -42.01 -12.28 -8.19
C ASP A 264 -41.38 -10.92 -8.57
N TYR A 265 -41.94 -10.25 -9.59
CA TYR A 265 -41.48 -8.93 -10.02
C TYR A 265 -41.76 -7.86 -8.95
N LYS A 266 -42.92 -7.91 -8.29
CA LYS A 266 -43.22 -7.06 -7.14
C LYS A 266 -42.24 -7.31 -5.99
N ALA A 267 -41.94 -8.56 -5.68
CA ALA A 267 -40.96 -8.92 -4.66
C ALA A 267 -39.55 -8.41 -5.02
N GLN A 268 -39.15 -8.51 -6.29
CA GLN A 268 -37.89 -7.93 -6.79
C GLN A 268 -37.87 -6.41 -6.67
N LEU A 269 -38.95 -5.71 -7.00
CA LEU A 269 -39.04 -4.26 -6.86
C LEU A 269 -39.02 -3.83 -5.38
N GLU A 270 -39.65 -4.58 -4.49
CA GLU A 270 -39.58 -4.33 -3.04
C GLU A 270 -38.16 -4.56 -2.50
N GLU A 271 -37.47 -5.62 -2.94
CA GLU A 271 -36.07 -5.85 -2.56
C GLU A 271 -35.15 -4.78 -3.14
N MET A 272 -35.34 -4.39 -4.40
CA MET A 272 -34.57 -3.31 -5.02
C MET A 272 -34.79 -1.98 -4.31
N LYS A 273 -36.04 -1.67 -3.92
CA LYS A 273 -36.36 -0.49 -3.10
C LYS A 273 -35.63 -0.54 -1.76
N LYS A 274 -35.63 -1.69 -1.10
CA LYS A 274 -34.92 -1.89 0.17
C LYS A 274 -33.40 -1.73 0.02
N GLN A 275 -32.81 -2.24 -1.06
CA GLN A 275 -31.39 -2.05 -1.37
C GLN A 275 -31.07 -0.58 -1.69
N TYR A 276 -31.97 0.14 -2.36
CA TYR A 276 -31.83 1.58 -2.57
C TYR A 276 -31.91 2.38 -1.26
N GLU A 277 -32.85 2.04 -0.37
CA GLU A 277 -32.96 2.65 0.96
C GLU A 277 -31.68 2.41 1.78
N LEU A 278 -31.15 1.17 1.78
CA LEU A 278 -29.87 0.84 2.42
C LEU A 278 -28.69 1.60 1.79
N GLY A 279 -28.67 1.77 0.47
CA GLY A 279 -27.65 2.54 -0.23
C GLY A 279 -27.68 4.02 0.13
N VAL A 280 -28.88 4.61 0.22
CA VAL A 280 -29.06 6.00 0.67
C VAL A 280 -28.63 6.15 2.13
N GLU A 281 -29.04 5.23 3.01
CA GLU A 281 -28.65 5.23 4.42
C GLU A 281 -27.14 5.09 4.60
N ALA A 282 -26.48 4.23 3.82
CA ALA A 282 -25.03 4.10 3.81
C ALA A 282 -24.32 5.38 3.36
N ILE A 283 -24.85 6.09 2.35
CA ILE A 283 -24.31 7.38 1.90
C ILE A 283 -24.49 8.45 2.99
N THR A 284 -25.66 8.54 3.61
CA THR A 284 -25.92 9.47 4.73
C THR A 284 -25.04 9.15 5.95
N SER A 285 -24.83 7.87 6.25
CA SER A 285 -23.91 7.43 7.31
C SER A 285 -22.45 7.78 6.99
N THR A 286 -22.06 7.65 5.73
CA THR A 286 -20.72 8.03 5.24
C THR A 286 -20.53 9.55 5.32
N GLU A 287 -21.52 10.34 4.94
CA GLU A 287 -21.53 11.80 5.10
C GLU A 287 -21.37 12.20 6.58
N SER A 288 -22.13 11.58 7.47
CA SER A 288 -22.02 11.80 8.92
C SER A 288 -20.62 11.43 9.44
N SER A 289 -20.09 10.28 9.03
CA SER A 289 -18.75 9.83 9.42
C SER A 289 -17.65 10.77 8.91
N ILE A 290 -17.77 11.27 7.68
CA ILE A 290 -16.84 12.26 7.11
C ILE A 290 -16.92 13.60 7.85
N THR A 291 -18.11 14.01 8.25
CA THR A 291 -18.30 15.22 9.07
C THR A 291 -17.64 15.05 10.44
N VAL A 292 -17.81 13.90 11.09
CA VAL A 292 -17.17 13.56 12.37
C VAL A 292 -15.64 13.47 12.24
N ILE A 293 -15.12 12.89 11.16
CA ILE A 293 -13.67 12.85 10.88
C ILE A 293 -13.13 14.26 10.68
N SER A 294 -13.84 15.12 9.95
CA SER A 294 -13.48 16.53 9.74
C SER A 294 -13.46 17.29 11.07
N GLU A 295 -14.47 17.09 11.93
CA GLU A 295 -14.57 17.68 13.26
C GLU A 295 -13.41 17.24 14.16
N HIS A 296 -13.14 15.93 14.26
CA HIS A 296 -12.04 15.40 15.07
C HIS A 296 -10.66 15.75 14.52
N SER A 297 -10.52 15.92 13.21
CA SER A 297 -9.25 16.35 12.60
C SER A 297 -8.88 17.79 13.01
N LYS A 298 -9.86 18.63 13.38
CA LYS A 298 -9.59 19.96 13.96
C LYS A 298 -8.99 19.89 15.37
N ALA A 299 -9.21 18.82 16.11
CA ALA A 299 -8.64 18.63 17.46
C ALA A 299 -7.15 18.24 17.42
N ILE A 300 -6.62 17.80 16.27
CA ILE A 300 -5.20 17.45 16.11
C ILE A 300 -4.30 18.70 16.26
N PRO A 301 -4.56 19.83 15.58
CA PRO A 301 -3.85 21.09 15.85
C PRO A 301 -3.89 21.54 17.31
N GLU A 302 -5.04 21.44 18.00
CA GLU A 302 -5.16 21.78 19.42
C GLU A 302 -4.30 20.87 20.30
N SER A 303 -4.39 19.55 20.08
CA SER A 303 -3.57 18.57 20.80
C SER A 303 -2.08 18.78 20.56
N MET A 304 -1.68 19.20 19.36
CA MET A 304 -0.29 19.56 19.05
C MET A 304 0.16 20.85 19.73
N SER A 305 -0.75 21.80 19.96
CA SER A 305 -0.49 22.99 20.76
C SER A 305 -0.31 22.65 22.24
N GLU A 306 -1.16 21.78 22.79
CA GLU A 306 -1.01 21.30 24.17
C GLU A 306 0.27 20.48 24.34
N LEU A 307 0.62 19.62 23.38
CA LEU A 307 1.88 18.88 23.40
C LEU A 307 3.10 19.81 23.41
N LYS A 308 3.02 20.94 22.69
CA LYS A 308 4.06 21.98 22.72
C LYS A 308 4.19 22.60 24.11
N GLU A 309 3.08 22.89 24.79
CA GLU A 309 3.10 23.38 26.18
C GLU A 309 3.69 22.33 27.13
N ILE A 310 3.32 21.05 26.98
CA ILE A 310 3.91 19.94 27.76
C ILE A 310 5.41 19.84 27.49
N MET A 311 5.88 20.01 26.26
CA MET A 311 7.31 20.02 25.94
C MET A 311 8.04 21.19 26.61
N ILE A 312 7.42 22.37 26.71
CA ILE A 312 7.98 23.52 27.43
C ILE A 312 8.07 23.21 28.92
N VAL A 313 7.00 22.66 29.52
CA VAL A 313 6.97 22.26 30.93
C VAL A 313 8.00 21.17 31.21
N CYS A 314 8.13 20.17 30.35
CA CYS A 314 9.10 19.10 30.50
C CYS A 314 10.54 19.63 30.43
N ARG A 315 10.80 20.59 29.53
CA ARG A 315 12.10 21.28 29.47
C ARG A 315 12.37 22.10 30.73
N HIS A 316 11.35 22.73 31.30
CA HIS A 316 11.46 23.42 32.59
C HIS A 316 11.72 22.43 33.74
N GLN A 317 11.01 21.30 33.78
CA GLN A 317 11.24 20.24 34.77
C GLN A 317 12.64 19.63 34.70
N ILE A 318 13.22 19.49 33.50
CA ILE A 318 14.62 19.05 33.37
C ILE A 318 15.57 20.08 33.98
N SER A 319 15.32 21.38 33.75
CA SER A 319 16.10 22.46 34.37
C SER A 319 15.92 22.47 35.90
N ASP A 320 14.72 22.23 36.40
CA ASP A 320 14.45 22.12 37.84
C ASP A 320 15.09 20.88 38.43
N LEU A 321 15.14 19.77 37.70
CA LEU A 321 15.84 18.55 38.12
C LEU A 321 17.35 18.81 38.25
N GLU A 322 17.93 19.55 37.32
CA GLU A 322 19.34 19.98 37.40
C GLU A 322 19.57 20.89 38.63
N SER A 323 18.64 21.80 38.91
CA SER A 323 18.64 22.62 40.13
C SER A 323 18.50 21.79 41.39
N HIS A 324 17.61 20.79 41.41
CA HIS A 324 17.41 19.86 42.53
C HIS A 324 18.63 18.98 42.75
N LEU A 325 19.31 18.52 41.69
CA LEU A 325 20.55 17.75 41.80
C LEU A 325 21.68 18.62 42.38
N ASN A 326 21.77 19.89 41.97
CA ASN A 326 22.68 20.85 42.60
C ASN A 326 22.32 21.13 44.06
N ALA A 327 21.03 21.29 44.38
CA ALA A 327 20.56 21.43 45.75
C ALA A 327 20.86 20.18 46.58
N PHE A 328 20.76 18.97 45.99
CA PHE A 328 21.16 17.72 46.63
C PHE A 328 22.67 17.64 46.88
N SER A 329 23.50 18.13 45.95
CA SER A 329 24.93 18.26 46.17
C SER A 329 25.23 19.22 47.33
N ASN A 330 24.60 20.39 47.34
CA ASN A 330 24.73 21.36 48.44
C ASN A 330 24.19 20.80 49.76
N MET A 331 23.10 20.03 49.73
CA MET A 331 22.53 19.36 50.92
C MET A 331 23.47 18.28 51.44
N ARG A 332 24.11 17.50 50.56
CA ARG A 332 25.16 16.55 50.96
C ARG A 332 26.29 17.30 51.66
N ASP A 333 26.77 18.39 51.08
CA ASP A 333 27.90 19.15 51.63
C ASP A 333 27.53 19.77 52.99
N LYS A 334 26.34 20.38 53.11
CA LYS A 334 25.79 20.87 54.38
C LYS A 334 25.49 19.78 55.39
N ALA A 335 25.06 18.59 54.96
CA ALA A 335 24.83 17.45 55.86
C ALA A 335 26.14 16.92 56.41
N VAL A 336 27.21 16.92 55.61
CA VAL A 336 28.57 16.58 56.07
C VAL A 336 29.06 17.61 57.11
N GLU A 337 28.76 18.90 56.92
CA GLU A 337 29.04 19.96 57.90
C GLU A 337 28.17 19.90 59.16
N ALA A 338 26.92 19.43 59.04
CA ALA A 338 25.96 19.39 60.15
C ALA A 338 26.20 18.21 61.12
N VAL A 339 26.88 17.13 60.69
CA VAL A 339 27.18 15.99 61.57
C VAL A 339 27.99 16.39 62.81
N PRO A 340 29.09 17.19 62.70
CA PRO A 340 29.77 17.77 63.85
C PRO A 340 28.88 18.65 64.73
N GLU A 341 28.01 19.48 64.14
CA GLU A 341 27.10 20.34 64.91
C GLU A 341 26.05 19.52 65.67
N ILE A 342 25.50 18.47 65.06
CA ILE A 342 24.55 17.56 65.70
C ILE A 342 25.21 16.85 66.89
N GLN A 343 26.47 16.41 66.78
CA GLN A 343 27.19 15.84 67.92
C GLN A 343 27.30 16.85 69.09
N ASN A 344 27.62 18.10 68.78
CA ASN A 344 27.76 19.16 69.79
C ASN A 344 26.39 19.54 70.41
N HIS A 345 25.33 19.54 69.61
CA HIS A 345 23.98 19.80 70.07
C HIS A 345 23.41 18.62 70.88
N ILE A 346 23.74 17.37 70.52
CA ILE A 346 23.39 16.19 71.31
C ILE A 346 24.06 16.24 72.68
N GLU A 347 25.34 16.63 72.80
CA GLU A 347 25.98 16.84 74.10
C GLU A 347 25.26 17.91 74.94
N THR A 348 24.85 19.00 74.29
CA THR A 348 24.10 20.08 74.96
C THR A 348 22.70 19.61 75.39
N VAL A 349 21.98 18.90 74.53
CA VAL A 349 20.65 18.32 74.81
C VAL A 349 20.73 17.28 75.92
N VAL A 350 21.75 16.42 75.94
CA VAL A 350 21.96 15.47 77.05
C VAL A 350 22.16 16.20 78.37
N LYS A 351 22.92 17.32 78.36
CA LYS A 351 23.11 18.17 79.54
C LYS A 351 21.81 18.85 80.00
N ASP A 352 21.01 19.37 79.06
CA ASP A 352 19.73 20.03 79.36
C ASP A 352 18.62 19.05 79.76
N ILE A 353 18.61 17.84 79.21
CA ILE A 353 17.74 16.75 79.65
C ILE A 353 18.08 16.38 81.09
N SER A 354 19.37 16.24 81.42
CA SER A 354 19.78 15.96 82.80
C SER A 354 19.27 17.04 83.77
N LYS A 355 19.34 18.31 83.36
CA LYS A 355 18.82 19.45 84.12
C LYS A 355 17.28 19.47 84.21
N SER A 356 16.60 19.05 83.15
CA SER A 356 15.13 18.97 83.09
C SER A 356 14.59 17.77 83.87
N VAL A 357 15.34 16.68 83.97
CA VAL A 357 15.00 15.54 84.83
C VAL A 357 15.05 15.94 86.31
N ASP A 358 16.01 16.78 86.71
CA ASP A 358 16.05 17.35 88.06
C ASP A 358 14.81 18.23 88.35
N ILE A 359 14.43 19.11 87.40
CA ILE A 359 13.24 19.96 87.51
C ILE A 359 11.94 19.12 87.50
N ALA A 360 11.88 18.06 86.69
CA ALA A 360 10.71 17.18 86.61
C ALA A 360 10.51 16.40 87.91
N ASN A 361 11.57 15.96 88.59
CA ASN A 361 11.47 15.32 89.91
C ASN A 361 10.89 16.29 90.96
N GLU A 362 11.28 17.56 90.91
CA GLU A 362 10.69 18.61 91.77
C GLU A 362 9.21 18.85 91.43
N HIS A 363 8.87 18.88 90.14
CA HIS A 363 7.48 19.04 89.67
C HIS A 363 6.58 17.84 90.04
N TYR A 364 7.05 16.60 89.93
CA TYR A 364 6.28 15.41 90.33
C TYR A 364 5.97 15.40 91.83
N THR A 365 6.90 15.89 92.65
CA THR A 365 6.68 16.06 94.10
C THR A 365 5.56 17.07 94.37
N ASN A 366 5.52 18.18 93.63
CA ASN A 366 4.44 19.17 93.72
C ASN A 366 3.11 18.65 93.16
N MET A 367 3.13 17.88 92.06
CA MET A 367 1.94 17.30 91.43
C MET A 367 1.23 16.28 92.34
N LEU A 368 1.99 15.45 93.05
CA LEU A 368 1.44 14.52 94.05
C LEU A 368 0.75 15.28 95.20
N SER A 369 1.28 16.45 95.58
CA SER A 369 0.65 17.32 96.59
C SER A 369 -0.63 18.00 96.10
N GLU A 370 -0.70 18.42 94.83
CA GLU A 370 -1.90 19.00 94.22
C GLU A 370 -2.98 17.94 93.95
N THR A 371 -2.58 16.70 93.64
CA THR A 371 -3.52 15.57 93.46
C THR A 371 -4.22 15.20 94.77
N ASP A 372 -3.53 15.28 95.91
CA ASP A 372 -4.13 15.10 97.24
C ASP A 372 -5.22 16.17 97.55
N LYS A 373 -5.02 17.39 97.05
CA LYS A 373 -6.04 18.47 97.07
C LYS A 373 -7.22 18.18 96.14
N GLY A 374 -6.97 17.67 94.94
CA GLY A 374 -8.01 17.34 93.96
C GLY A 374 -8.95 16.23 94.43
N ILE A 375 -8.42 15.19 95.09
CA ILE A 375 -9.22 14.10 95.66
C ILE A 375 -10.17 14.62 96.76
N LYS A 376 -9.75 15.60 97.57
CA LYS A 376 -10.63 16.25 98.57
C LYS A 376 -11.80 17.01 97.94
N ASN A 377 -11.59 17.68 96.80
CA ASN A 377 -12.65 18.43 96.13
C ASN A 377 -13.69 17.52 95.47
N VAL A 378 -13.26 16.38 94.89
CA VAL A 378 -14.19 15.41 94.27
C VAL A 378 -15.14 14.78 95.31
N VAL A 379 -14.65 14.51 96.53
CA VAL A 379 -15.49 14.02 97.64
C VAL A 379 -16.55 15.06 98.04
N GLN A 380 -16.24 16.36 97.93
CA GLN A 380 -17.16 17.45 98.23
C GLN A 380 -18.26 17.64 97.16
N ASP A 381 -17.93 17.45 95.87
CA ASP A 381 -18.90 17.56 94.78
C ASP A 381 -19.87 16.37 94.72
N ILE A 382 -19.41 15.17 95.04
CA ILE A 382 -20.29 13.98 95.17
C ILE A 382 -21.33 14.20 96.30
N THR A 383 -20.94 14.88 97.38
CA THR A 383 -21.85 15.22 98.49
C THR A 383 -22.95 16.19 98.03
N LYS A 384 -22.63 17.20 97.21
CA LYS A 384 -23.62 18.13 96.63
C LYS A 384 -24.58 17.48 95.63
N SER A 385 -24.09 16.52 94.83
CA SER A 385 -24.92 15.86 93.82
C SER A 385 -25.99 14.96 94.47
N ILE A 386 -25.69 14.36 95.63
CA ILE A 386 -26.66 13.58 96.43
C ILE A 386 -27.80 14.47 96.96
N ASP A 387 -27.54 15.74 97.29
CA ASP A 387 -28.59 16.69 97.73
C ASP A 387 -29.54 17.11 96.60
N THR A 388 -29.07 17.13 95.35
CA THR A 388 -29.86 17.59 94.18
C THR A 388 -30.83 16.52 93.66
N VAL A 389 -30.50 15.23 93.86
CA VAL A 389 -31.36 14.10 93.46
C VAL A 389 -32.63 14.01 94.33
N ASN A 390 -32.56 14.45 95.59
CA ASN A 390 -33.71 14.46 96.50
C ASN A 390 -34.78 15.52 96.14
N GLU A 391 -34.42 16.62 95.46
CA GLU A 391 -35.39 17.63 94.99
C GLU A 391 -36.15 17.18 93.72
N HIS A 392 -35.52 16.40 92.83
CA HIS A 392 -36.12 15.99 91.56
C HIS A 392 -37.22 14.92 91.71
N TYR A 393 -37.20 14.15 92.82
CA TYR A 393 -38.17 13.10 93.10
C TYR A 393 -39.59 13.64 93.40
N MET A 394 -39.72 14.91 93.80
CA MET A 394 -41.01 15.57 94.08
C MET A 394 -41.67 16.21 92.83
N ASP A 395 -40.92 16.51 91.76
CA ASP A 395 -41.49 17.06 90.49
C ASP A 395 -42.15 15.97 89.62
N ILE A 396 -41.62 14.74 89.67
CA ILE A 396 -42.09 13.60 88.86
C ILE A 396 -43.46 13.07 89.32
N LEU A 397 -43.75 13.16 90.63
CA LEU A 397 -45.06 12.79 91.19
C LEU A 397 -46.17 13.78 90.82
N SER A 398 -45.84 15.04 90.49
CA SER A 398 -46.83 16.07 90.09
C SER A 398 -47.27 15.95 88.63
N LYS A 399 -46.38 15.53 87.71
CA LYS A 399 -46.67 15.49 86.26
C LYS A 399 -47.31 14.19 85.78
N THR A 400 -47.31 13.16 86.61
CA THR A 400 -47.92 11.86 86.27
C THR A 400 -49.45 11.90 86.39
N ASP A 401 -50.00 12.79 87.23
CA ASP A 401 -51.46 12.95 87.43
C ASP A 401 -52.13 13.76 86.30
N GLU A 402 -51.41 14.73 85.70
CA GLU A 402 -51.87 15.52 84.54
C GLU A 402 -51.93 14.69 83.23
N GLY A 403 -51.05 13.70 83.07
CA GLY A 403 -50.99 12.86 81.88
C GLY A 403 -52.15 11.86 81.73
N ILE A 404 -52.73 11.40 82.85
CA ILE A 404 -53.81 10.40 82.82
C ILE A 404 -55.17 11.05 82.46
N GLN A 405 -55.39 12.32 82.80
CA GLN A 405 -56.59 13.09 82.40
C GLN A 405 -56.61 13.39 80.89
N SER A 406 -55.47 13.78 80.30
CA SER A 406 -55.38 14.14 78.86
C SER A 406 -55.68 12.97 77.92
N VAL A 407 -55.31 11.75 78.27
CA VAL A 407 -55.57 10.55 77.47
C VAL A 407 -57.06 10.16 77.48
N SER A 408 -57.77 10.43 78.58
CA SER A 408 -59.22 10.16 78.71
C SER A 408 -60.07 11.07 77.79
N ASP A 409 -59.74 12.35 77.68
CA ASP A 409 -60.49 13.32 76.86
C ASP A 409 -60.33 13.08 75.34
N ILE A 410 -59.14 12.62 74.90
CA ILE A 410 -58.85 12.37 73.48
C ILE A 410 -59.54 11.11 72.95
N LEU A 411 -59.70 10.08 73.79
CA LEU A 411 -60.36 8.82 73.41
C LEU A 411 -61.88 8.96 73.25
N VAL A 412 -62.54 9.87 73.97
CA VAL A 412 -63.99 10.14 73.83
C VAL A 412 -64.30 10.94 72.55
N GLY A 413 -63.52 11.96 72.22
CA GLY A 413 -63.72 12.76 70.99
C GLY A 413 -63.44 12.00 69.69
N SER A 414 -62.56 11.01 69.71
CA SER A 414 -62.21 10.21 68.53
C SER A 414 -63.34 9.24 68.12
N ALA A 415 -64.14 8.76 69.08
CA ALA A 415 -65.26 7.85 68.84
C ALA A 415 -66.47 8.53 68.17
N GLU A 416 -66.73 9.82 68.44
CA GLU A 416 -67.82 10.60 67.80
C GLU A 416 -67.52 10.98 66.34
N ILE A 417 -66.25 11.28 66.01
CA ILE A 417 -65.85 11.72 64.66
C ILE A 417 -65.93 10.56 63.65
N VAL A 418 -65.57 9.34 64.05
CA VAL A 418 -65.61 8.16 63.18
C VAL A 418 -67.05 7.81 62.79
N ASN A 419 -68.00 7.89 63.74
CA ASN A 419 -69.40 7.55 63.48
C ASN A 419 -70.06 8.53 62.49
N LYS A 420 -69.76 9.83 62.63
CA LYS A 420 -70.29 10.88 61.74
C LYS A 420 -69.73 10.82 60.31
N LYS A 421 -68.49 10.36 60.11
CA LYS A 421 -67.88 10.23 58.77
C LYS A 421 -68.34 8.98 58.01
N ILE A 422 -68.68 7.91 58.71
CA ILE A 422 -69.20 6.69 58.09
C ILE A 422 -70.62 6.93 57.52
N ASP A 423 -71.45 7.72 58.19
CA ASP A 423 -72.81 8.07 57.74
C ASP A 423 -72.83 9.01 56.52
N LEU A 424 -71.92 9.99 56.50
CA LEU A 424 -71.68 10.87 55.34
C LEU A 424 -71.23 10.08 54.10
N ALA A 425 -70.30 9.14 54.26
CA ALA A 425 -69.80 8.29 53.17
C ALA A 425 -70.90 7.38 52.58
N SER A 426 -71.79 6.83 53.43
CA SER A 426 -72.91 6.00 52.98
C SER A 426 -73.94 6.80 52.16
N THR A 427 -74.22 8.04 52.58
CA THR A 427 -75.17 8.93 51.88
C THR A 427 -74.62 9.39 50.51
N GLU A 428 -73.32 9.70 50.45
CA GLU A 428 -72.65 10.14 49.23
C GLU A 428 -72.55 9.01 48.19
N PHE A 429 -72.27 7.78 48.64
CA PHE A 429 -72.27 6.59 47.77
C PHE A 429 -73.64 6.29 47.16
N MET A 430 -74.72 6.47 47.93
CA MET A 430 -76.10 6.26 47.46
C MET A 430 -76.53 7.30 46.41
N ASN A 431 -76.18 8.57 46.64
CA ASN A 431 -76.45 9.66 45.68
C ASN A 431 -75.64 9.51 44.38
N ASN A 432 -74.39 9.07 44.47
CA ASN A 432 -73.56 8.88 43.28
C ASN A 432 -74.08 7.71 42.42
N THR A 433 -74.51 6.61 43.07
CA THR A 433 -75.13 5.46 42.38
C THR A 433 -76.43 5.85 41.68
N ALA A 434 -77.27 6.70 42.29
CA ALA A 434 -78.49 7.21 41.66
C ALA A 434 -78.20 8.10 40.43
N ARG A 435 -77.22 9.01 40.52
CA ARG A 435 -76.79 9.85 39.38
C ARG A 435 -76.19 9.04 38.23
N THR A 436 -75.43 7.99 38.53
CA THR A 436 -74.88 7.09 37.52
C THR A 436 -76.01 6.35 36.79
N ASN A 437 -77.03 5.89 37.51
CA ASN A 437 -78.18 5.21 36.91
C ASN A 437 -78.98 6.15 35.98
N GLU A 438 -79.21 7.39 36.40
CA GLU A 438 -79.88 8.41 35.57
C GLU A 438 -79.06 8.79 34.32
N SER A 439 -77.72 8.87 34.44
CA SER A 439 -76.82 9.15 33.31
C SER A 439 -76.75 7.98 32.32
N LEU A 440 -76.82 6.75 32.81
CA LEU A 440 -76.89 5.54 31.96
C LEU A 440 -78.23 5.46 31.22
N GLN A 441 -79.34 5.82 31.87
CA GLN A 441 -80.65 5.92 31.24
C GLN A 441 -80.65 6.96 30.10
N ASN A 442 -80.13 8.17 30.35
CA ASN A 442 -80.02 9.23 29.34
C ASN A 442 -79.10 8.85 28.16
N SER A 443 -78.00 8.14 28.42
CA SER A 443 -77.12 7.64 27.35
C SER A 443 -77.82 6.56 26.50
N SER A 444 -78.64 5.72 27.12
CA SER A 444 -79.43 4.70 26.42
C SER A 444 -80.46 5.34 25.48
N ASP A 445 -81.19 6.34 25.94
CA ASP A 445 -82.19 7.04 25.14
C ASP A 445 -81.53 7.79 23.96
N TYR A 446 -80.37 8.43 24.20
CA TYR A 446 -79.60 9.10 23.15
C TYR A 446 -79.03 8.13 22.09
N LEU A 447 -78.56 6.94 22.51
CA LEU A 447 -78.09 5.90 21.58
C LEU A 447 -79.23 5.37 20.70
N GLN A 448 -80.44 5.26 21.24
CA GLN A 448 -81.61 4.83 20.48
C GLN A 448 -82.05 5.88 19.43
N GLU A 449 -81.96 7.17 19.75
CA GLU A 449 -82.22 8.26 18.80
C GLU A 449 -81.14 8.33 17.69
N GLN A 450 -79.86 8.19 18.04
CA GLN A 450 -78.75 8.19 17.07
C GLN A 450 -78.79 7.01 16.10
N ALA A 451 -79.27 5.84 16.54
CA ALA A 451 -79.47 4.69 15.66
C ALA A 451 -80.51 4.98 14.54
N GLY A 452 -81.54 5.77 14.84
CA GLY A 452 -82.54 6.21 13.86
C GLY A 452 -81.97 7.17 12.80
N ILE A 453 -81.17 8.15 13.24
CA ILE A 453 -80.50 9.11 12.35
C ILE A 453 -79.48 8.40 11.45
N MET A 454 -78.74 7.44 11.97
CA MET A 454 -77.73 6.68 11.23
C MET A 454 -78.35 5.84 10.09
N LYS A 455 -79.54 5.27 10.30
CA LYS A 455 -80.28 4.57 9.23
C LYS A 455 -80.62 5.51 8.06
N GLN A 456 -81.05 6.73 8.36
CA GLN A 456 -81.44 7.71 7.34
C GLN A 456 -80.22 8.27 6.58
N ASN A 457 -79.09 8.45 7.27
CA ASN A 457 -77.83 8.83 6.62
C ASN A 457 -77.32 7.73 5.68
N LEU A 458 -77.40 6.46 6.08
CA LEU A 458 -77.01 5.33 5.22
C LEU A 458 -77.84 5.25 3.93
N GLU A 459 -79.16 5.46 3.98
CA GLU A 459 -80.01 5.47 2.79
C GLU A 459 -79.66 6.62 1.83
N ASN A 460 -79.32 7.81 2.36
CA ASN A 460 -78.92 8.94 1.54
C ASN A 460 -77.53 8.72 0.90
N SER A 461 -76.56 8.18 1.64
CA SER A 461 -75.22 7.89 1.11
C SER A 461 -75.24 6.87 -0.04
N VAL A 462 -76.12 5.87 -0.01
CA VAL A 462 -76.25 4.88 -1.09
C VAL A 462 -76.83 5.50 -2.37
N ARG A 463 -77.77 6.45 -2.25
CA ARG A 463 -78.30 7.18 -3.42
C ARG A 463 -77.24 8.09 -4.04
N GLU A 464 -76.47 8.78 -3.21
CA GLU A 464 -75.39 9.66 -3.66
C GLU A 464 -74.27 8.86 -4.34
N LEU A 465 -73.87 7.72 -3.78
CA LEU A 465 -72.89 6.81 -4.38
C LEU A 465 -73.24 6.39 -5.81
N ASN A 466 -74.50 6.03 -6.07
CA ASN A 466 -74.94 5.65 -7.42
C ASN A 466 -74.86 6.82 -8.42
N SER A 467 -75.22 8.04 -7.97
CA SER A 467 -75.11 9.24 -8.80
C SER A 467 -73.65 9.57 -9.12
N THR A 468 -72.77 9.54 -8.11
CA THR A 468 -71.34 9.76 -8.27
C THR A 468 -70.69 8.70 -9.16
N MET A 469 -71.09 7.44 -9.06
CA MET A 469 -70.56 6.36 -9.89
C MET A 469 -70.90 6.57 -11.37
N ARG A 470 -72.12 7.03 -11.68
CA ARG A 470 -72.52 7.36 -13.06
C ARG A 470 -71.73 8.55 -13.63
N SER A 471 -71.56 9.60 -12.84
CA SER A 471 -70.73 10.75 -13.23
C SER A 471 -69.25 10.36 -13.38
N MET A 472 -68.74 9.46 -12.53
CA MET A 472 -67.37 8.97 -12.60
C MET A 472 -67.13 8.19 -13.90
N ILE A 473 -68.09 7.36 -14.35
CA ILE A 473 -67.98 6.65 -15.63
C ILE A 473 -67.94 7.62 -16.81
N GLU A 474 -68.79 8.64 -16.81
CA GLU A 474 -68.84 9.64 -17.88
C GLU A 474 -67.53 10.45 -17.95
N THR A 475 -66.99 10.86 -16.80
CA THR A 475 -65.68 11.53 -16.71
C THR A 475 -64.53 10.60 -17.06
N LEU A 476 -64.54 9.33 -16.62
CA LEU A 476 -63.51 8.34 -16.97
C LEU A 476 -63.40 8.12 -18.47
N VAL A 477 -64.52 8.04 -19.19
CA VAL A 477 -64.52 7.89 -20.65
C VAL A 477 -63.90 9.12 -21.32
N LYS A 478 -64.26 10.32 -20.85
CA LYS A 478 -63.71 11.57 -21.37
C LYS A 478 -62.21 11.69 -21.10
N ASP A 479 -61.78 11.45 -19.86
CA ASP A 479 -60.38 11.53 -19.44
C ASP A 479 -59.53 10.47 -20.16
N THR A 480 -60.07 9.28 -20.41
CA THR A 480 -59.39 8.23 -21.21
C THR A 480 -59.18 8.68 -22.65
N SER A 481 -60.17 9.36 -23.25
CA SER A 481 -60.04 9.91 -24.60
C SER A 481 -59.01 11.04 -24.68
N GLU A 482 -58.99 11.96 -23.70
CA GLU A 482 -58.01 13.04 -23.62
C GLU A 482 -56.59 12.50 -23.33
N MET A 483 -56.48 11.51 -22.45
CA MET A 483 -55.24 10.81 -22.14
C MET A 483 -54.68 10.15 -23.39
N ASN A 484 -55.49 9.45 -24.19
CA ASN A 484 -55.01 8.81 -25.42
C ASN A 484 -54.47 9.82 -26.44
N SER A 485 -55.13 10.97 -26.59
CA SER A 485 -54.68 12.07 -27.46
C SER A 485 -53.33 12.64 -26.98
N THR A 486 -53.21 12.84 -25.66
CA THR A 486 -51.97 13.34 -25.04
C THR A 486 -50.84 12.33 -25.14
N MET A 487 -51.11 11.04 -24.94
CA MET A 487 -50.14 9.95 -25.05
C MET A 487 -49.64 9.78 -26.48
N THR A 488 -50.54 9.93 -27.48
CA THR A 488 -50.17 9.96 -28.90
C THR A 488 -49.26 11.14 -29.23
N THR A 489 -49.60 12.34 -28.73
CA THR A 489 -48.79 13.55 -28.94
C THR A 489 -47.44 13.46 -28.24
N ALA A 490 -47.42 12.96 -27.00
CA ALA A 490 -46.21 12.71 -26.25
C ALA A 490 -45.31 11.69 -26.95
N ASN A 491 -45.88 10.63 -27.54
CA ASN A 491 -45.14 9.65 -28.31
C ASN A 491 -44.54 10.27 -29.59
N GLN A 492 -45.31 11.05 -30.35
CA GLN A 492 -44.78 11.75 -31.52
C GLN A 492 -43.61 12.67 -31.14
N ASN A 493 -43.73 13.39 -30.03
CA ASN A 493 -42.66 14.22 -29.51
C ASN A 493 -41.46 13.38 -29.03
N LEU A 494 -41.68 12.26 -28.34
CA LEU A 494 -40.60 11.36 -27.91
C LEU A 494 -39.87 10.74 -29.10
N VAL A 495 -40.57 10.36 -30.17
CA VAL A 495 -39.94 9.84 -31.40
C VAL A 495 -39.09 10.94 -32.06
N LEU A 496 -39.62 12.16 -32.15
CA LEU A 496 -38.87 13.31 -32.69
C LEU A 496 -37.66 13.68 -31.83
N GLU A 497 -37.82 13.75 -30.51
CA GLU A 497 -36.73 14.04 -29.57
C GLU A 497 -35.69 12.93 -29.55
N THR A 498 -36.10 11.66 -29.57
CA THR A 498 -35.18 10.52 -29.64
C THR A 498 -34.42 10.52 -30.97
N SER A 499 -35.07 10.89 -32.07
CA SER A 499 -34.40 11.08 -33.36
C SER A 499 -33.38 12.23 -33.30
N ASN A 500 -33.73 13.36 -32.67
CA ASN A 500 -32.83 14.49 -32.49
C ASN A 500 -31.65 14.15 -31.58
N ILE A 501 -31.89 13.41 -30.50
CA ILE A 501 -30.85 12.91 -29.59
C ILE A 501 -29.93 11.95 -30.34
N ARG A 502 -30.47 11.03 -31.16
CA ARG A 502 -29.67 10.16 -32.03
C ARG A 502 -28.75 10.97 -32.93
N ASP A 503 -29.26 12.01 -33.59
CA ASP A 503 -28.46 12.90 -34.45
C ASP A 503 -27.37 13.65 -33.67
N VAL A 504 -27.69 14.13 -32.46
CA VAL A 504 -26.72 14.82 -31.58
C VAL A 504 -25.65 13.87 -31.07
N ILE A 505 -26.01 12.64 -30.68
CA ILE A 505 -25.08 11.62 -30.26
C ILE A 505 -24.19 11.21 -31.43
N SER A 506 -24.75 10.98 -32.63
CA SER A 506 -23.98 10.66 -33.83
C SER A 506 -22.95 11.75 -34.14
N LYS A 507 -23.37 13.01 -34.16
CA LYS A 507 -22.46 14.15 -34.37
C LYS A 507 -21.43 14.30 -33.25
N SER A 508 -21.78 13.93 -32.01
CA SER A 508 -20.87 13.97 -30.87
C SER A 508 -19.82 12.86 -30.95
N VAL A 509 -20.20 11.66 -31.40
CA VAL A 509 -19.29 10.54 -31.67
C VAL A 509 -18.34 10.91 -32.80
N ASP A 510 -18.83 11.45 -33.92
CA ASP A 510 -17.98 11.92 -35.02
C ASP A 510 -16.98 12.98 -34.53
N LYS A 511 -17.44 13.93 -33.70
CA LYS A 511 -16.59 15.00 -33.17
C LYS A 511 -15.57 14.48 -32.13
N LEU A 512 -15.94 13.49 -31.32
CA LEU A 512 -15.03 12.82 -30.39
C LEU A 512 -13.98 12.04 -31.16
N GLN A 513 -14.37 11.30 -32.19
CA GLN A 513 -13.46 10.57 -33.07
C GLN A 513 -12.48 11.51 -33.76
N GLN A 514 -12.96 12.64 -34.27
CA GLN A 514 -12.11 13.66 -34.89
C GLN A 514 -11.12 14.24 -33.87
N ARG A 515 -11.58 14.62 -32.67
CA ARG A 515 -10.69 15.10 -31.60
C ARG A 515 -9.66 14.05 -31.16
N LEU A 516 -10.05 12.80 -31.03
CA LEU A 516 -9.12 11.72 -30.68
C LEU A 516 -8.07 11.52 -31.77
N SER A 517 -8.48 11.57 -33.03
CA SER A 517 -7.55 11.53 -34.16
C SER A 517 -6.57 12.70 -34.12
N ASP A 518 -7.06 13.92 -33.89
CA ASP A 518 -6.22 15.12 -33.81
C ASP A 518 -5.24 15.05 -32.64
N VAL A 519 -5.67 14.60 -31.46
CA VAL A 519 -4.80 14.43 -30.29
C VAL A 519 -3.75 13.35 -30.52
N ILE A 520 -4.11 12.23 -31.15
CA ILE A 520 -3.13 11.17 -31.49
C ILE A 520 -2.10 11.70 -32.48
N ASP A 521 -2.52 12.50 -33.46
CA ASP A 521 -1.62 13.09 -34.46
C ASP A 521 -0.69 14.14 -33.84
N ASP A 522 -1.21 14.97 -32.93
CA ASP A 522 -0.44 15.93 -32.15
C ASP A 522 0.59 15.23 -31.26
N VAL A 523 0.18 14.19 -30.53
CA VAL A 523 1.10 13.40 -29.68
C VAL A 523 2.16 12.73 -30.53
N ALA A 524 1.80 12.10 -31.66
CA ALA A 524 2.76 11.47 -32.57
C ALA A 524 3.74 12.51 -33.14
N THR A 525 3.26 13.66 -33.55
CA THR A 525 4.07 14.78 -34.06
C THR A 525 5.00 15.32 -32.99
N GLN A 526 4.51 15.49 -31.76
CA GLN A 526 5.30 15.95 -30.63
C GLN A 526 6.38 14.94 -30.26
N GLN A 527 6.07 13.65 -30.31
CA GLN A 527 7.02 12.57 -30.04
C GLN A 527 8.10 12.47 -31.12
N ILE A 528 7.73 12.62 -32.40
CA ILE A 528 8.69 12.71 -33.52
C ILE A 528 9.60 13.94 -33.36
N ASN A 529 9.04 15.10 -33.02
CA ASN A 529 9.80 16.32 -32.81
C ASN A 529 10.75 16.20 -31.61
N GLN A 530 10.31 15.54 -30.53
CA GLN A 530 11.14 15.26 -29.37
C GLN A 530 12.29 14.32 -29.73
N ALA A 531 11.99 13.23 -30.45
CA ALA A 531 13.02 12.31 -30.94
C ALA A 531 14.03 13.05 -31.83
N LYS A 532 13.55 13.90 -32.76
CA LYS A 532 14.42 14.72 -33.61
C LYS A 532 15.33 15.65 -32.80
N ARG A 533 14.81 16.33 -31.77
CA ARG A 533 15.66 17.17 -30.88
C ARG A 533 16.71 16.34 -30.15
N THR A 534 16.37 15.13 -29.72
CA THR A 534 17.34 14.21 -29.12
C THR A 534 18.40 13.80 -30.14
N PHE A 535 18.04 13.61 -31.41
CA PHE A 535 19.01 13.38 -32.49
C PHE A 535 19.92 14.56 -32.71
N ASP A 536 19.37 15.75 -32.88
CA ASP A 536 20.15 16.96 -33.12
C ASP A 536 21.15 17.18 -31.95
N ALA A 537 20.70 16.97 -30.70
CA ALA A 537 21.56 17.05 -29.52
C ALA A 537 22.64 15.95 -29.46
N MET A 538 22.29 14.72 -29.87
CA MET A 538 23.25 13.61 -29.93
C MET A 538 24.27 13.81 -31.05
N GLU A 539 23.85 14.31 -32.22
CA GLU A 539 24.70 14.68 -33.33
C GLU A 539 25.67 15.80 -32.95
N ASP A 540 25.17 16.86 -32.31
CA ASP A 540 25.99 17.95 -31.79
C ASP A 540 27.01 17.43 -30.78
N GLN A 541 26.60 16.55 -29.87
CA GLN A 541 27.50 15.96 -28.89
C GLN A 541 28.57 15.06 -29.53
N VAL A 542 28.19 14.22 -30.49
CA VAL A 542 29.13 13.38 -31.25
C VAL A 542 30.09 14.26 -32.05
N ARG A 543 29.59 15.30 -32.72
CA ARG A 543 30.40 16.23 -33.50
C ARG A 543 31.39 17.00 -32.61
N ASN A 544 30.95 17.45 -31.43
CA ASN A 544 31.81 18.12 -30.47
C ASN A 544 32.90 17.17 -29.97
N GLN A 545 32.56 15.92 -29.68
CA GLN A 545 33.52 14.93 -29.18
C GLN A 545 34.51 14.47 -30.25
N VAL A 546 34.06 14.34 -31.49
CA VAL A 546 34.94 14.11 -32.65
C VAL A 546 35.82 15.33 -32.92
N GLY A 547 35.29 16.55 -32.74
CA GLY A 547 36.05 17.80 -32.85
C GLY A 547 37.17 17.89 -31.80
N LEU A 548 36.85 17.65 -30.53
CA LEU A 548 37.83 17.59 -29.44
C LEU A 548 38.86 16.47 -29.66
N THR A 549 38.45 15.34 -30.22
CA THR A 549 39.38 14.27 -30.62
C THR A 549 40.29 14.72 -31.76
N GLY A 550 39.75 15.44 -32.75
CA GLY A 550 40.50 16.01 -33.86
C GLY A 550 41.54 17.03 -33.40
N GLU A 551 41.17 17.93 -32.49
CA GLU A 551 42.10 18.88 -31.86
C GLU A 551 43.18 18.17 -31.03
N ALA A 552 42.82 17.13 -30.28
CA ALA A 552 43.78 16.33 -29.53
C ALA A 552 44.77 15.60 -30.45
N VAL A 553 44.28 15.02 -31.56
CA VAL A 553 45.12 14.37 -32.56
C VAL A 553 46.02 15.38 -33.27
N ASP A 554 45.51 16.55 -33.68
CA ASP A 554 46.32 17.61 -34.30
C ASP A 554 47.43 18.10 -33.35
N SER A 555 47.10 18.30 -32.07
CA SER A 555 48.08 18.64 -31.03
C SER A 555 49.15 17.56 -30.88
N GLN A 556 48.75 16.29 -30.90
CA GLN A 556 49.67 15.17 -30.81
C GLN A 556 50.56 15.03 -32.07
N LEU A 557 50.00 15.29 -33.25
CA LEU A 557 50.73 15.32 -34.53
C LEU A 557 51.79 16.44 -34.53
N LYS A 558 51.43 17.62 -34.01
CA LYS A 558 52.36 18.75 -33.87
C LYS A 558 53.50 18.44 -32.89
N LEU A 559 53.21 17.77 -31.76
CA LEU A 559 54.23 17.29 -30.82
C LEU A 559 55.15 16.23 -31.45
N ILE A 560 54.60 15.35 -32.29
CA ILE A 560 55.38 14.38 -33.06
C ILE A 560 56.28 15.09 -34.06
N ASP A 561 55.78 16.08 -34.79
CA ASP A 561 56.57 16.84 -35.77
C ASP A 561 57.74 17.58 -35.11
N GLU A 562 57.50 18.25 -33.98
CA GLU A 562 58.57 18.87 -33.17
C GLU A 562 59.61 17.85 -32.69
N SER A 563 59.16 16.68 -32.20
CA SER A 563 60.05 15.61 -31.76
C SER A 563 60.83 15.00 -32.93
N MET A 564 60.20 14.86 -34.09
CA MET A 564 60.82 14.31 -35.30
C MET A 564 61.86 15.28 -35.84
N GLN A 565 61.57 16.58 -35.84
CA GLN A 565 62.50 17.62 -36.25
C GLN A 565 63.71 17.73 -35.30
N GLN A 566 63.51 17.51 -33.99
CA GLN A 566 64.62 17.37 -33.03
C GLN A 566 65.48 16.13 -33.32
N GLU A 567 64.87 14.97 -33.59
CA GLU A 567 65.62 13.74 -33.88
C GLU A 567 66.31 13.80 -35.25
N ILE A 568 65.70 14.41 -36.28
CA ILE A 568 66.34 14.70 -37.58
C ILE A 568 67.54 15.63 -37.39
N ASN A 569 67.41 16.71 -36.63
CA ASN A 569 68.55 17.59 -36.33
C ASN A 569 69.66 16.85 -35.57
N ARG A 570 69.29 15.97 -34.61
CA ARG A 570 70.24 15.13 -33.88
C ARG A 570 70.96 14.17 -34.82
N VAL A 571 70.23 13.50 -35.71
CA VAL A 571 70.78 12.56 -36.71
C VAL A 571 71.66 13.29 -37.72
N ILE A 572 71.25 14.45 -38.23
CA ILE A 572 72.07 15.29 -39.13
C ILE A 572 73.35 15.75 -38.42
N THR A 573 73.28 16.10 -37.14
CA THR A 573 74.47 16.50 -36.35
C THR A 573 75.42 15.33 -36.11
N GLU A 574 74.89 14.15 -35.75
CA GLU A 574 75.68 12.91 -35.61
C GLU A 574 76.25 12.44 -36.95
N MET A 575 75.48 12.50 -38.03
CA MET A 575 75.96 12.24 -39.39
C MET A 575 77.02 13.25 -39.81
N GLY A 576 76.85 14.54 -39.51
CA GLY A 576 77.85 15.58 -39.77
C GLY A 576 79.16 15.31 -39.03
N ARG A 577 79.10 14.93 -37.75
CA ARG A 577 80.27 14.47 -36.98
C ARG A 577 80.94 13.26 -37.60
N ALA A 578 80.17 12.24 -37.98
CA ALA A 578 80.68 11.05 -38.63
C ALA A 578 81.30 11.38 -40.00
N LEU A 579 80.69 12.28 -40.78
CA LEU A 579 81.21 12.71 -42.08
C LEU A 579 82.51 13.50 -41.93
N THR A 580 82.60 14.41 -40.95
CA THR A 580 83.84 15.13 -40.61
C THR A 580 84.94 14.16 -40.18
N GLN A 581 84.59 13.12 -39.41
CA GLN A 581 85.55 12.10 -38.98
C GLN A 581 86.04 11.24 -40.16
N VAL A 582 85.14 10.86 -41.08
CA VAL A 582 85.47 10.09 -42.28
C VAL A 582 86.27 10.93 -43.28
N THR A 583 85.86 12.17 -43.56
CA THR A 583 86.58 13.08 -44.48
C THR A 583 87.93 13.51 -43.91
N GLY A 584 88.04 13.75 -42.60
CA GLY A 584 89.32 13.99 -41.94
C GLY A 584 90.29 12.83 -42.15
N LYS A 585 89.81 11.59 -41.95
CA LYS A 585 90.60 10.37 -42.20
C LYS A 585 90.96 10.20 -43.68
N PHE A 586 90.02 10.52 -44.58
CA PHE A 586 90.22 10.43 -46.03
C PHE A 586 91.25 11.45 -46.54
N VAL A 587 91.23 12.69 -46.03
CA VAL A 587 92.23 13.73 -46.36
C VAL A 587 93.60 13.33 -45.82
N GLU A 588 93.67 12.81 -44.60
CA GLU A 588 94.91 12.31 -44.01
C GLU A 588 95.51 11.15 -44.83
N ASP A 589 94.66 10.22 -45.30
CA ASP A 589 95.07 9.11 -46.18
C ASP A 589 95.48 9.61 -47.59
N TYR A 590 94.79 10.62 -48.14
CA TYR A 590 95.12 11.19 -49.45
C TYR A 590 96.41 12.01 -49.43
N VAL A 591 96.71 12.72 -48.33
CA VAL A 591 97.99 13.41 -48.11
C VAL A 591 99.13 12.40 -48.02
N LYS A 592 98.94 11.30 -47.28
CA LYS A 592 99.93 10.21 -47.23
C LYS A 592 100.18 9.59 -48.61
N LEU A 593 99.12 9.33 -49.38
CA LEU A 593 99.23 8.77 -50.73
C LEU A 593 99.95 9.72 -51.70
N THR A 594 99.64 11.01 -51.65
CA THR A 594 100.27 12.02 -52.52
C THR A 594 101.73 12.29 -52.14
N GLN A 595 102.09 12.27 -50.85
CA GLN A 595 103.50 12.27 -50.42
C GLN A 595 104.25 11.05 -50.92
N ALA A 596 103.67 9.85 -50.80
CA ALA A 596 104.28 8.63 -51.34
C ALA A 596 104.42 8.66 -52.88
N MET A 597 103.44 9.23 -53.60
CA MET A 597 103.56 9.42 -55.05
C MET A 597 104.61 10.47 -55.43
N ASN A 598 104.77 11.54 -54.64
CA ASN A 598 105.79 12.57 -54.88
C ASN A 598 107.20 12.04 -54.58
N GLU A 599 107.37 11.18 -53.57
CA GLU A 599 108.62 10.45 -53.32
C GLU A 599 108.99 9.55 -54.51
N ILE A 600 108.02 8.80 -55.08
CA ILE A 600 108.26 7.94 -56.25
C ILE A 600 108.61 8.75 -57.52
N VAL A 601 108.04 9.95 -57.70
CA VAL A 601 108.34 10.81 -58.85
C VAL A 601 109.71 11.48 -58.68
N ASN A 602 110.10 11.87 -57.47
CA ASN A 602 111.41 12.48 -57.21
C ASN A 602 112.55 11.45 -57.18
N GLU A 603 112.30 10.18 -56.84
CA GLU A 603 113.28 9.10 -57.00
C GLU A 603 113.52 8.68 -58.46
N ARG A 604 112.67 9.11 -59.42
CA ARG A 604 112.89 8.90 -60.86
C ARG A 604 113.53 10.08 -61.60
N ALA A 605 113.89 11.15 -60.89
CA ALA A 605 114.55 12.33 -61.44
C ALA A 605 116.01 12.50 -60.99
N ALA A 606 116.65 11.42 -60.50
CA ALA A 606 118.08 11.34 -60.19
C ALA A 606 118.77 10.23 -61.01
#